data_AF-A0A949NK67-F1
#
_entry.id   AF-A0A949NK67-F1
#
_cell.length_a   1.000
_cell.length_b   1.000
_cell.length_c   1.000
_cell.angle_alpha   90.00
_cell.angle_beta   90.00
_cell.angle_gamma   90.00
#
_symmetry.space_group_name_H-M   'P 1'
#
loop_
_entity.id
_entity.type
_entity.pdbx_description
1 polymer ?
#
loop_
_entity_poly.entity_id
_entity_poly.type
_entity_poly.pdbx_seq_one_letter_code
_entity_poly.pdbx_strand_id
1 'polypeptide(L)'
;MWPDWVIDFVSDGRIALLALAVIALEAVIIVLFLRRRASVVELALTMASGAGLLGALYAALSGASAGMVAAWLVASLVAHAADMLTRLFGDRS
;
A
#
# COMPACT_ATOMS: atom_id res chain seq x y z
N MET A 1 -1.31 29.29 -5.78
CA MET A 1 -1.26 28.90 -4.36
C MET A 1 -2.37 27.89 -4.14
N TRP A 2 -2.09 26.77 -3.49
CA TRP A 2 -3.12 25.76 -3.20
C TRP A 2 -4.03 26.27 -2.07
N PRO A 3 -5.31 25.84 -2.00
CA PRO A 3 -6.18 26.18 -0.89
C PRO A 3 -5.63 25.63 0.44
N ASP A 4 -5.79 26.38 1.53
CA ASP A 4 -5.28 26.00 2.86
C ASP A 4 -5.80 24.63 3.32
N TRP A 5 -7.07 24.32 3.03
CA TRP A 5 -7.67 23.02 3.36
C TRP A 5 -6.96 21.83 2.68
N VAL A 6 -6.34 22.03 1.51
CA VAL A 6 -5.57 20.98 0.83
C VAL A 6 -4.26 20.75 1.56
N ILE A 7 -3.61 21.83 1.99
CA ILE A 7 -2.34 21.76 2.72
C ILE A 7 -2.56 21.02 4.03
N ASP A 8 -3.59 21.39 4.80
CA ASP A 8 -3.95 20.73 6.06
C ASP A 8 -4.28 19.24 5.86
N PHE A 9 -4.99 18.91 4.78
CA PHE A 9 -5.35 17.53 4.45
C PHE A 9 -4.14 16.65 4.13
N VAL A 10 -3.12 17.24 3.50
CA VAL A 10 -1.85 16.55 3.21
C VAL A 10 -0.98 16.49 4.45
N SER A 11 -0.83 17.58 5.21
CA SER A 11 0.02 17.62 6.39
C SER A 11 -0.46 16.71 7.52
N ASP A 12 -1.78 16.55 7.70
CA ASP A 12 -2.36 15.63 8.69
C ASP A 12 -2.21 14.14 8.30
N GLY A 13 -1.73 13.85 7.08
CA GLY A 13 -1.63 12.48 6.58
C GLY A 13 -2.96 11.85 6.15
N ARG A 14 -4.09 12.57 6.22
CA ARG A 14 -5.41 12.06 5.79
C ARG A 14 -5.44 11.63 4.33
N ILE A 15 -4.63 12.25 3.50
CA ILE A 15 -4.43 11.83 2.10
C ILE A 15 -3.95 10.38 1.98
N ALA A 16 -3.08 9.93 2.90
CA ALA A 16 -2.60 8.55 2.90
C ALA A 16 -3.70 7.56 3.30
N LEU A 17 -4.59 7.94 4.23
CA LEU A 17 -5.77 7.13 4.58
C LEU A 17 -6.77 7.06 3.43
N LEU A 18 -6.99 8.16 2.70
CA LEU A 18 -7.84 8.17 1.52
C LEU A 18 -7.27 7.25 0.43
N ALA A 19 -5.97 7.35 0.15
CA ALA A 19 -5.30 6.47 -0.79
C ALA A 19 -5.40 4.99 -0.35
N LEU A 20 -5.25 4.72 0.95
CA LEU A 20 -5.37 3.37 1.50
C LEU A 20 -6.79 2.81 1.33
N ALA A 21 -7.82 3.65 1.51
CA ALA A 21 -9.21 3.28 1.27
C ALA A 21 -9.47 2.96 -0.20
N VAL A 22 -8.89 3.72 -1.13
CA VAL A 22 -8.98 3.46 -2.58
C VAL A 22 -8.33 2.13 -2.93
N ILE A 23 -7.11 1.87 -2.46
CA ILE A 23 -6.41 0.60 -2.70
C ILE A 23 -7.19 -0.59 -2.10
N ALA A 24 -7.74 -0.43 -0.89
CA ALA A 24 -8.58 -1.46 -0.27
C ALA A 24 -9.84 -1.74 -1.10
N LEU A 25 -10.48 -0.70 -1.63
CA LEU A 25 -11.65 -0.83 -2.51
C LEU A 25 -11.28 -1.53 -3.82
N GLU A 26 -10.18 -1.16 -4.46
CA GLU A 26 -9.68 -1.83 -5.67
C GLU A 26 -9.38 -3.30 -5.41
N ALA A 27 -8.72 -3.63 -4.29
CA ALA A 27 -8.46 -5.00 -3.91
C ALA A 27 -9.76 -5.81 -3.76
N VAL A 28 -10.79 -5.23 -3.12
CA VAL A 28 -12.11 -5.86 -3.00
C VAL A 28 -12.75 -6.06 -4.37
N ILE A 29 -12.71 -5.07 -5.25
CA ILE A 29 -13.27 -5.17 -6.62
C ILE A 29 -12.56 -6.28 -7.40
N ILE A 30 -11.23 -6.33 -7.38
CA ILE A 30 -10.47 -7.34 -8.11
C ILE A 30 -10.75 -8.74 -7.54
N VAL A 31 -10.80 -8.90 -6.22
CA VAL A 31 -11.11 -10.20 -5.60
C VAL A 31 -12.54 -10.65 -5.91
N LEU A 32 -13.52 -9.74 -5.93
CA LEU A 32 -14.91 -10.10 -6.22
C LEU A 32 -15.17 -10.38 -7.70
N PHE A 33 -14.58 -9.59 -8.60
CA PHE A 33 -14.91 -9.62 -10.03
C PHE A 33 -13.87 -10.35 -10.90
N LEU A 34 -12.59 -10.37 -10.51
CA LEU A 34 -11.47 -10.89 -11.32
C LEU A 34 -10.79 -12.12 -10.70
N ARG A 35 -11.39 -12.73 -9.68
CA ARG A 35 -10.87 -13.90 -8.93
C ARG A 35 -10.42 -15.10 -9.79
N ARG A 36 -10.89 -15.19 -11.04
CA ARG A 36 -10.58 -16.29 -11.97
C ARG A 36 -9.34 -16.07 -12.85
N ARG A 37 -8.80 -14.85 -12.94
CA ARG A 37 -7.66 -14.55 -13.84
C ARG A 37 -6.38 -14.09 -13.14
N ALA A 38 -6.48 -13.55 -11.94
CA ALA A 38 -5.32 -13.07 -11.20
C ALA A 38 -4.90 -14.10 -10.13
N SER A 39 -3.60 -14.35 -10.01
CA SER A 39 -3.04 -15.01 -8.83
C SER A 39 -3.36 -14.15 -7.61
N VAL A 40 -4.31 -14.61 -6.79
CA VAL A 40 -4.77 -13.90 -5.58
C VAL A 40 -3.59 -13.60 -4.65
N VAL A 41 -2.56 -14.44 -4.67
CA VAL A 41 -1.33 -14.28 -3.88
C VAL A 41 -0.50 -13.10 -4.37
N GLU A 42 -0.23 -13.00 -5.68
CA GLU A 42 0.54 -11.88 -6.24
C GLU A 42 -0.18 -10.55 -6.00
N LEU A 43 -1.49 -10.52 -6.26
CA LEU A 43 -2.31 -9.34 -6.00
C LEU A 43 -2.24 -8.93 -4.52
N ALA A 44 -2.37 -9.88 -3.60
CA ALA A 44 -2.31 -9.59 -2.17
C ALA A 44 -0.94 -9.03 -1.76
N LEU A 45 0.17 -9.54 -2.32
CA LEU A 45 1.52 -9.09 -2.02
C LEU A 45 1.78 -7.67 -2.56
N THR A 46 1.35 -7.37 -3.80
CA THR A 46 1.44 -6.02 -4.36
C THR A 46 0.61 -5.02 -3.55
N MET A 47 -0.62 -5.39 -3.18
CA MET A 47 -1.50 -4.54 -2.38
C MET A 47 -0.94 -4.32 -0.96
N ALA A 48 -0.37 -5.35 -0.34
CA ALA A 48 0.29 -5.24 0.96
C ALA A 48 1.54 -4.34 0.91
N SER A 49 2.33 -4.43 -0.18
CA SER A 49 3.45 -3.51 -0.42
C SER A 49 2.98 -2.05 -0.48
N GLY A 50 1.93 -1.76 -1.26
CA GLY A 50 1.36 -0.42 -1.36
C GLY A 50 0.78 0.10 -0.05
N ALA A 51 0.03 -0.76 0.67
CA ALA A 51 -0.51 -0.45 1.99
C ALA A 51 0.59 -0.12 3.01
N GLY A 52 1.70 -0.87 2.98
CA GLY A 52 2.85 -0.59 3.85
C GLY A 52 3.49 0.76 3.56
N LEU A 53 3.64 1.14 2.28
CA LEU A 53 4.18 2.44 1.89
C LEU A 53 3.27 3.60 2.31
N LEU A 54 1.95 3.44 2.14
CA LEU A 54 0.96 4.42 2.59
C LEU A 54 0.90 4.52 4.12
N GLY A 55 1.07 3.39 4.83
CA GLY A 55 1.22 3.36 6.28
C GLY A 55 2.46 4.13 6.75
N ALA A 56 3.60 3.97 6.05
CA ALA A 56 4.81 4.74 6.33
C ALA A 56 4.61 6.23 6.07
N LEU A 57 3.94 6.60 4.97
CA LEU A 57 3.61 7.98 4.63
C LEU A 57 2.68 8.60 5.68
N TYR A 58 1.62 7.90 6.08
CA TYR A 58 0.72 8.34 7.14
C TYR A 58 1.48 8.56 8.44
N ALA A 59 2.29 7.60 8.87
CA ALA A 59 3.08 7.69 10.09
C ALA A 59 4.07 8.88 10.05
N ALA A 60 4.69 9.15 8.90
CA ALA A 60 5.59 10.29 8.73
C ALA A 60 4.84 11.64 8.82
N LEU A 61 3.65 11.73 8.23
CA LEU A 61 2.85 12.96 8.22
C LEU A 61 2.14 13.20 9.57
N SER A 62 1.68 12.15 10.24
CA SER A 62 1.00 12.24 11.54
C SER A 62 1.94 12.47 12.72
N GLY A 63 3.24 12.70 12.48
CA GLY A 63 4.25 12.91 13.53
C GLY A 63 4.58 11.66 14.35
N ALA A 64 4.39 10.45 13.81
CA ALA A 64 4.77 9.22 14.50
C ALA A 64 6.30 9.09 14.64
N SER A 65 6.74 8.15 15.48
CA SER A 65 8.17 7.92 15.69
C SER A 65 8.84 7.36 14.43
N ALA A 66 10.13 7.68 14.25
CA ALA A 66 10.94 7.15 13.15
C ALA A 66 10.94 5.61 13.11
N GLY A 67 10.85 4.95 14.27
CA GLY A 67 10.74 3.49 14.36
C GLY A 67 9.47 2.94 13.72
N MET A 68 8.34 3.66 13.81
CA MET A 68 7.08 3.26 13.21
C MET A 68 7.10 3.39 11.69
N VAL A 69 7.70 4.48 11.18
CA VAL A 69 7.93 4.67 9.75
C VAL A 69 8.83 3.57 9.20
N ALA A 70 9.93 3.26 9.90
CA ALA A 70 10.84 2.19 9.51
C ALA A 70 10.16 0.81 9.50
N ALA A 71 9.32 0.50 10.49
CA ALA A 71 8.57 -0.75 10.53
C ALA A 71 7.65 -0.91 9.32
N TRP A 72 6.92 0.15 8.95
CA TRP A 72 6.06 0.15 7.76
C TRP A 72 6.85 0.01 6.45
N LEU A 73 8.00 0.68 6.33
CA LEU A 73 8.88 0.55 5.18
C LEU A 73 9.45 -0.86 5.05
N VAL A 74 9.87 -1.48 6.16
CA VAL A 74 10.35 -2.87 6.16
C VAL A 74 9.22 -3.82 5.77
N ALA A 75 8.01 -3.64 6.31
CA ALA A 75 6.86 -4.45 5.94
C ALA A 75 6.52 -4.32 4.44
N SER A 76 6.54 -3.09 3.91
CA SER A 76 6.35 -2.80 2.48
C SER A 76 7.42 -3.49 1.62
N LEU A 77 8.69 -3.37 2.02
CA LEU A 77 9.83 -3.99 1.33
C LEU A 77 9.72 -5.52 1.30
N VAL A 78 9.37 -6.15 2.42
CA VAL A 78 9.20 -7.60 2.51
C VAL A 78 8.06 -8.07 1.61
N ALA A 79 6.91 -7.38 1.64
CA ALA A 79 5.78 -7.71 0.77
C ALA A 79 6.14 -7.55 -0.72
N HIS A 80 6.86 -6.49 -1.06
CA HIS A 80 7.34 -6.25 -2.43
C HIS A 80 8.34 -7.31 -2.90
N ALA A 81 9.30 -7.66 -2.05
CA ALA A 81 10.28 -8.70 -2.36
C ALA A 81 9.59 -10.05 -2.58
N ALA A 82 8.60 -10.40 -1.74
CA ALA A 82 7.81 -11.61 -1.92
C ALA A 82 7.04 -11.60 -3.24
N ASP A 83 6.42 -10.48 -3.64
CA ASP A 83 5.74 -10.33 -4.94
C ASP A 83 6.71 -10.56 -6.11
N MET A 84 7.92 -9.98 -6.04
CA MET A 84 8.95 -10.19 -7.06
C MET A 84 9.39 -11.65 -7.12
N LEU A 85 9.57 -12.32 -5.98
CA LEU A 85 9.93 -13.74 -5.94
C LEU A 85 8.81 -14.61 -6.53
N THR A 86 7.54 -14.33 -6.24
CA THR A 86 6.42 -15.09 -6.82
C THR A 86 6.36 -14.93 -8.33
N ARG A 87 6.66 -13.75 -8.87
CA ARG A 87 6.70 -13.53 -10.32
C ARG A 87 7.91 -14.21 -10.97
N LEU A 88 9.10 -14.08 -10.38
CA LEU A 88 10.34 -14.65 -10.95
C LEU A 88 10.37 -16.18 -10.93
N PHE A 89 9.73 -16.80 -9.94
CA PHE A 89 9.70 -18.26 -9.78
C PHE A 89 8.36 -18.90 -10.17
N GLY A 90 7.29 -18.12 -10.28
CA GLY A 90 5.96 -18.56 -10.70
C GLY A 90 5.82 -18.71 -12.22
N ASP A 91 6.60 -17.96 -13.02
CA ASP A 91 6.54 -17.95 -14.50
C ASP A 91 7.25 -19.16 -15.17
N ARG A 92 7.44 -20.28 -14.45
CA ARG A 92 8.07 -21.51 -14.97
C ARG A 92 7.10 -22.69 -15.13
N SER A 93 5.83 -22.44 -15.45
CA SER A 93 4.85 -23.51 -15.74
C SER A 93 4.17 -23.32 -17.08
#